data_AF-A0A7Y4P221-F1
#
_entry.id   AF-A0A7Y4P221-F1
#
_cell.length_a   1.000
_cell.length_b   1.000
_cell.length_c   1.000
_cell.angle_alpha   90.00
_cell.angle_beta   90.00
_cell.angle_gamma   90.00
#
_symmetry.space_group_name_H-M   'P 1'
#
loop_
_entity.id
_entity.type
_entity.pdbx_description
1 polymer ?
#
loop_
_entity_poly.entity_id
_entity_poly.type
_entity_poly.pdbx_seq_one_letter_code
_entity_poly.pdbx_strand_id
1 'polypeptide(L)'
;MATIELQIDPVAAAAYILLSEAECTRTEQVNDEVLVDLDEFDVVVGIEVLRLSAQIPFQQLVDRYHVHQDVIELLRRIQPNVSSFVMLTQGSDGAANVQPHAERVKQDNAS
;
A
#
# COMPACT_ATOMS: atom_id res chain seq x y z
N MET A 1 8.99 -9.90 -10.34
CA MET A 1 9.30 -9.06 -9.16
C MET A 1 7.99 -8.48 -8.70
N ALA A 2 7.64 -8.64 -7.43
CA ALA A 2 6.49 -7.94 -6.87
C ALA A 2 6.82 -6.46 -6.65
N THR A 3 5.87 -5.60 -6.98
CA THR A 3 5.92 -4.16 -6.74
C THR A 3 4.78 -3.83 -5.79
N ILE A 4 5.03 -2.92 -4.85
CA ILE A 4 3.96 -2.34 -4.01
C ILE A 4 3.88 -0.85 -4.32
N GLU A 5 2.68 -0.31 -4.18
CA GLU A 5 2.46 1.14 -4.26
C GLU A 5 2.12 1.66 -2.88
N LEU A 6 2.74 2.77 -2.49
CA LEU A 6 2.44 3.46 -1.25
C LEU A 6 1.79 4.80 -1.57
N GLN A 7 0.58 5.00 -1.06
CA GLN A 7 -0.14 6.25 -1.10
C GLN A 7 -0.23 6.83 0.31
N ILE A 8 0.16 8.09 0.48
CA ILE A 8 0.17 8.76 1.78
C ILE A 8 -0.83 9.90 1.72
N ASP A 9 -1.74 9.95 2.69
CA ASP A 9 -2.59 11.11 2.92
C ASP A 9 -2.06 11.89 4.14
N PRO A 10 -1.35 13.02 3.92
CA PRO A 10 -0.80 13.81 5.01
C PRO A 10 -1.88 14.57 5.80
N VAL A 11 -3.07 14.78 5.24
CA VAL A 11 -4.19 15.46 5.92
C VAL A 11 -4.85 14.51 6.90
N ALA A 12 -5.07 13.27 6.48
CA ALA A 12 -5.60 12.21 7.35
C ALA A 12 -4.53 11.59 8.27
N ALA A 13 -3.25 11.86 8.02
CA ALA A 13 -2.11 11.18 8.64
C ALA A 13 -2.18 9.65 8.50
N ALA A 14 -2.66 9.20 7.35
CA ALA A 14 -2.91 7.81 6.99
C ALA A 14 -2.10 7.40 5.77
N ALA A 15 -1.99 6.09 5.53
CA ALA A 15 -1.38 5.58 4.31
C ALA A 15 -2.06 4.30 3.85
N TYR A 16 -2.02 4.08 2.53
CA TYR A 16 -2.50 2.89 1.88
C TYR A 16 -1.34 2.21 1.15
N ILE A 17 -1.20 0.90 1.37
CA ILE A 17 -0.20 0.04 0.73
C ILE A 17 -0.94 -0.89 -0.21
N LEU A 18 -0.84 -0.66 -1.51
CA LEU A 18 -1.36 -1.56 -2.53
C LEU A 18 -0.35 -2.69 -2.76
N LEU A 19 -0.80 -3.93 -2.60
CA LEU A 19 0.02 -5.14 -2.70
C LEU A 19 -0.20 -5.91 -4.01
N SER A 20 -1.38 -5.74 -4.61
CA SER A 20 -1.80 -6.37 -5.86
C SER A 20 -2.89 -5.52 -6.52
N GLU A 21 -3.01 -5.58 -7.84
CA GLU A 21 -4.12 -4.97 -8.59
C GLU A 21 -5.39 -5.85 -8.60
N ALA A 22 -5.38 -6.97 -7.88
CA ALA A 22 -6.55 -7.84 -7.73
C ALA A 22 -7.71 -7.10 -7.04
N GLU A 23 -8.94 -7.49 -7.39
CA GLU A 23 -10.16 -6.82 -6.89
C GLU A 23 -10.33 -7.03 -5.37
N CYS A 24 -10.51 -5.93 -4.64
CA CYS A 24 -10.89 -6.00 -3.24
C CYS A 24 -12.37 -6.42 -3.13
N THR A 25 -12.59 -7.60 -2.54
CA THR A 25 -13.92 -8.14 -2.27
C THR A 25 -14.40 -7.77 -0.88
N ARG A 26 -13.50 -7.69 0.11
CA ARG A 26 -13.84 -7.24 1.46
C ARG A 26 -12.67 -6.57 2.17
N THR A 27 -13.01 -5.69 3.11
CA THR A 27 -12.04 -5.08 4.04
C THR A 27 -12.31 -5.60 5.45
N GLU A 28 -11.25 -6.04 6.13
CA GLU A 28 -11.29 -6.46 7.53
C GLU A 28 -10.47 -5.55 8.43
N GLN A 29 -11.05 -5.16 9.57
CA GLN A 29 -10.31 -4.45 10.61
C GLN A 29 -9.49 -5.45 11.42
N VAL A 30 -8.16 -5.29 11.41
CA VAL A 30 -7.24 -6.13 12.18
C VAL A 30 -7.09 -5.60 13.60
N ASN A 31 -6.98 -4.26 13.72
CA ASN A 31 -6.97 -3.53 14.98
C ASN A 31 -7.49 -2.09 14.74
N ASP A 32 -7.49 -1.25 15.78
CA ASP A 32 -8.01 0.13 15.70
C ASP A 32 -7.25 1.05 14.73
N GLU A 33 -6.09 0.64 14.23
CA GLU A 33 -5.19 1.44 13.41
C GLU A 33 -4.91 0.84 12.03
N VAL A 34 -5.32 -0.42 11.77
CA VAL A 34 -4.95 -1.18 10.58
C VAL A 34 -6.15 -1.94 10.02
N LEU A 35 -6.42 -1.73 8.74
CA LEU A 35 -7.36 -2.49 7.93
C LEU A 35 -6.63 -3.25 6.83
N VAL A 36 -7.24 -4.34 6.39
CA VAL A 36 -6.71 -5.21 5.34
C VAL A 36 -7.78 -5.42 4.28
N ASP A 37 -7.42 -5.19 3.03
CA ASP A 37 -8.23 -5.50 1.88
C ASP A 37 -7.91 -6.92 1.38
N LEU A 38 -8.97 -7.69 1.15
CA LEU A 38 -8.93 -9.09 0.76
C LEU A 38 -9.67 -9.30 -0.55
N ASP A 39 -9.14 -10.17 -1.40
CA ASP A 39 -9.86 -10.67 -2.58
C ASP A 39 -10.86 -11.79 -2.23
N GLU A 40 -11.48 -12.37 -3.26
CA GLU A 40 -12.44 -13.48 -3.13
C GLU A 40 -11.83 -14.78 -2.56
N PHE A 41 -10.49 -14.89 -2.54
CA PHE A 41 -9.73 -16.05 -2.07
C PHE A 41 -9.05 -15.80 -0.71
N ASP A 42 -9.42 -14.75 0.01
CA ASP A 42 -8.80 -14.34 1.27
C ASP A 42 -7.31 -13.97 1.16
N VAL A 43 -6.88 -13.55 -0.04
CA VAL A 43 -5.53 -13.05 -0.29
C VAL A 43 -5.50 -11.55 -0.01
N VAL A 44 -4.47 -11.12 0.71
CA VAL A 44 -4.26 -9.71 1.05
C VAL A 44 -3.80 -8.92 -0.18
N VAL A 45 -4.65 -7.99 -0.63
CA VAL A 45 -4.40 -7.15 -1.81
C VAL A 45 -4.04 -5.71 -1.45
N GLY A 46 -4.38 -5.28 -0.24
CA GLY A 46 -4.07 -3.94 0.27
C GLY A 46 -4.02 -3.87 1.79
N ILE A 47 -3.28 -2.89 2.32
CA ILE A 47 -3.23 -2.59 3.75
C ILE A 47 -3.46 -1.09 3.93
N GLU A 48 -4.45 -0.73 4.74
CA GLU A 48 -4.70 0.65 5.12
C GLU A 48 -4.24 0.87 6.56
N VAL A 49 -3.40 1.87 6.78
CA VAL A 49 -2.99 2.33 8.11
C VAL A 49 -3.61 3.69 8.39
N LEU A 50 -4.39 3.76 9.47
CA LEU A 50 -5.08 4.99 9.89
C LEU A 50 -4.16 5.98 10.60
N ARG A 51 -2.93 5.56 10.92
CA ARG A 51 -1.86 6.41 11.47
C ARG A 51 -0.53 6.01 10.87
N LEU A 52 0.29 6.99 10.46
CA LEU A 52 1.65 6.72 9.94
C LEU A 52 2.59 6.04 10.96
N SER A 53 2.32 6.22 12.25
CA SER A 53 3.05 5.58 13.35
C SER A 53 2.52 4.20 13.72
N ALA A 54 1.42 3.74 13.10
CA ALA A 54 0.82 2.44 13.38
C ALA A 54 1.84 1.32 13.15
N GLN A 55 1.89 0.38 14.08
CA GLN A 55 2.67 -0.83 13.91
C GLN A 55 1.87 -1.81 13.08
N ILE A 56 2.40 -2.18 11.92
CA ILE A 56 1.77 -3.20 11.08
C ILE A 56 1.92 -4.55 11.78
N PRO A 57 0.83 -5.24 12.18
CA PRO A 57 0.90 -6.49 12.93
C PRO A 57 1.24 -7.65 12.00
N PHE A 58 2.46 -7.66 11.47
CA PHE A 58 2.86 -8.55 10.38
C PHE A 58 2.63 -10.04 10.67
N GLN A 59 2.97 -10.50 11.88
CA GLN A 59 2.75 -11.89 12.26
C GLN A 59 1.27 -12.25 12.22
N GLN A 60 0.40 -11.36 12.69
CA GLN A 60 -1.05 -11.56 12.64
C GLN A 60 -1.57 -11.58 11.21
N LEU A 61 -1.02 -10.76 10.32
CA LEU A 61 -1.38 -10.76 8.89
C LEU A 61 -1.04 -12.09 8.24
N VAL A 62 0.16 -12.60 8.49
CA VAL A 62 0.65 -13.88 7.94
C VAL A 62 -0.09 -15.09 8.54
N ASP A 63 -0.41 -15.04 9.82
CA ASP A 63 -1.09 -16.16 10.50
C ASP A 63 -2.57 -16.26 10.13
N ARG A 64 -3.22 -15.12 9.86
CA ARG A 64 -4.68 -15.05 9.65
C ARG A 64 -5.09 -15.01 8.18
N TYR A 65 -4.24 -14.49 7.29
CA TYR A 65 -4.58 -14.27 5.89
C TYR A 65 -3.54 -14.86 4.94
N HIS A 66 -3.94 -15.08 3.69
CA HIS A 66 -3.01 -15.50 2.66
C HIS A 66 -2.25 -14.28 2.15
N VAL A 67 -0.94 -14.22 2.42
CA VAL A 67 -0.06 -13.17 1.89
C VAL A 67 0.90 -13.81 0.90
N HIS A 68 1.02 -13.23 -0.29
CA HIS A 68 1.94 -13.74 -1.31
C HIS A 68 3.40 -13.65 -0.80
N GLN A 69 4.21 -14.68 -1.06
CA GLN A 69 5.59 -14.76 -0.52
C GLN A 69 6.46 -13.56 -0.92
N ASP A 70 6.35 -13.11 -2.18
CA ASP A 70 7.08 -11.92 -2.64
C ASP A 70 6.68 -10.64 -1.90
N VAL A 71 5.42 -10.56 -1.45
CA VAL A 71 4.89 -9.44 -0.67
C VAL A 71 5.37 -9.50 0.78
N ILE A 72 5.42 -10.69 1.38
CA ILE A 72 5.98 -10.93 2.72
C ILE A 72 7.41 -10.38 2.81
N GLU A 73 8.26 -10.68 1.82
CA GLU A 73 9.64 -10.20 1.78
C GLU A 73 9.74 -8.67 1.72
N LEU A 74 8.81 -8.02 1.03
CA LEU A 74 8.80 -6.57 0.89
C LEU A 74 8.22 -5.87 2.12
N LEU A 75 7.16 -6.43 2.71
CA LEU A 75 6.58 -5.97 3.97
C LEU A 75 7.58 -6.06 5.13
N ARG A 76 8.50 -7.04 5.12
CA ARG A 76 9.61 -7.10 6.10
C ARG A 76 10.55 -5.90 6.03
N ARG A 77 10.70 -5.26 4.86
CA ARG A 77 11.59 -4.11 4.67
C ARG A 77 11.00 -2.79 5.17
N ILE A 78 9.68 -2.71 5.28
CA ILE A 78 8.96 -1.53 5.80
C ILE A 78 8.69 -1.62 7.30
N GLN A 79 9.17 -2.66 7.98
CA GLN A 79 9.07 -2.77 9.43
C GLN A 79 10.02 -1.78 10.15
N PRO A 80 9.64 -1.26 11.33
CA PRO A 80 8.44 -1.60 12.10
C PRO A 80 7.16 -0.82 11.73
N ASN A 81 7.28 0.25 10.94
CA ASN A 81 6.16 1.11 10.57
C ASN A 81 6.39 1.80 9.22
N VAL A 82 5.29 2.24 8.61
CA VAL A 82 5.30 2.92 7.31
C VAL A 82 6.15 4.19 7.35
N SER A 83 6.20 4.89 8.49
CA SER A 83 7.04 6.09 8.67
C SER A 83 8.52 5.86 8.33
N SER A 84 9.06 4.68 8.60
CA SER A 84 10.45 4.33 8.28
C SER A 84 10.70 4.27 6.77
N PHE A 85 9.70 3.84 6.01
CA PHE A 85 9.73 3.84 4.55
C PHE A 85 9.46 5.22 3.97
N VAL A 86 8.53 6.00 4.54
CA VAL A 86 8.28 7.40 4.14
C VAL A 86 9.56 8.23 4.24
N MET A 87 10.33 8.06 5.32
CA MET A 87 11.60 8.76 5.52
C MET A 87 12.66 8.35 4.47
N LEU A 88 12.66 7.09 4.04
CA LEU A 88 13.54 6.59 2.98
C LEU A 88 13.17 7.15 1.60
N THR A 89 11.86 7.30 1.32
CA THR A 89 11.37 7.88 0.06
C THR A 89 11.48 9.41 0.02
N GLN A 90 11.34 10.11 1.16
CA GLN A 90 11.53 11.57 1.24
C GLN A 90 13.01 11.98 1.26
N GLY A 91 13.92 11.13 1.74
CA GLY A 91 15.37 11.39 1.70
C GLY A 91 16.02 11.16 0.34
N SER A 92 15.32 10.48 -0.58
CA SER A 92 15.78 10.15 -1.92
C SER A 92 15.13 11.05 -2.96
N ASP A 93 15.41 12.35 -2.91
CA ASP A 93 15.05 13.31 -3.96
C ASP A 93 15.97 13.15 -5.19
N GLY A 94 16.08 11.91 -5.67
CA GLY A 94 17.05 11.47 -6.65
C GLY A 94 16.66 10.12 -7.25
N ALA A 95 15.74 10.17 -8.20
CA ALA A 95 15.43 9.14 -9.18
C ALA A 95 15.00 7.75 -8.63
N ALA A 96 13.81 7.67 -8.05
CA ALA A 96 12.95 6.51 -8.29
C ALA A 96 11.98 6.90 -9.41
N ASN A 97 11.96 6.12 -10.49
CA ASN A 97 11.18 6.39 -11.70
C ASN A 97 9.66 6.37 -11.38
N VAL A 98 9.12 7.54 -11.02
CA VAL A 98 7.69 7.82 -10.97
C VAL A 98 7.24 8.11 -12.39
N GLN A 99 6.52 7.18 -13.02
CA GLN A 99 5.84 7.48 -14.28
C GLN A 99 4.45 8.08 -13.94
N PRO A 100 4.18 9.35 -14.27
CA PRO A 100 2.89 9.95 -14.02
C PRO A 100 1.85 9.37 -15.00
N HIS A 101 0.75 8.88 -14.43
CA HIS A 101 -0.48 8.64 -15.18
C HIS A 101 -1.01 9.98 -15.67
N ALA A 102 -0.70 10.34 -16.92
CA ALA A 102 -1.31 11.46 -17.60
C ALA A 102 -2.54 10.96 -18.37
N GLU A 103 -3.70 11.42 -17.90
CA GLU A 103 -4.98 11.39 -18.58
C GLU A 103 -4.85 11.71 -20.07
N ARG A 104 -5.47 10.88 -20.92
CA ARG A 104 -5.83 11.27 -22.29
C ARG A 104 -6.87 12.39 -22.22
N VAL A 105 -6.42 13.64 -22.17
CA VAL A 105 -7.25 14.78 -22.54
C VAL A 105 -7.53 14.68 -24.03
N LYS A 106 -8.82 14.55 -24.35
CA LYS A 106 -9.38 14.70 -25.69
C LYS A 106 -9.07 16.13 -26.18
N GLN A 107 -8.02 16.31 -26.96
CA GLN A 107 -8.01 17.34 -27.98
C GLN A 107 -8.72 16.74 -29.19
N ASP A 108 -9.84 17.34 -29.56
CA ASP A 108 -10.25 17.60 -30.94
C ASP A 108 -11.58 18.37 -30.87
N ASN A 109 -11.49 19.71 -30.92
CA ASN A 109 -12.61 20.52 -31.37
C ASN A 109 -12.11 21.78 -32.11
N ALA A 110 -12.68 21.97 -33.30
CA ALA A 110 -12.75 23.17 -34.14
C ALA A 110 -11.42 23.63 -34.81
N SER A 111 -11.34 23.85 -36.13
CA SER A 111 -12.33 24.27 -37.12
C SER A 111 -12.00 23.76 -38.53
#